data_AF-A0A0F9AEG3-F1
#
_entry.id   AF-A0A0F9AEG3-F1
#
_cell.length_a   1.000
_cell.length_b   1.000
_cell.length_c   1.000
_cell.angle_alpha   90.00
_cell.angle_beta   90.00
_cell.angle_gamma   90.00
#
_symmetry.space_group_name_H-M   'P 1'
#
loop_
_entity.id
_entity.type
_entity.pdbx_description
1 polymer ?
#
loop_
_entity_poly.entity_id
_entity_poly.type
_entity_poly.pdbx_seq_one_letter_code
_entity_poly.pdbx_strand_id
1 'polypeptide(L)'
;MSLSAISDIEKTLLLAIALGNEFRLKAHNAQEYYYRFLPGDLNLSGKTVMKKIRKAFDSLTAKGLIMKHPTRGALTFELSHAGLTLAFGLRDFLDNNS
;
A
#
# COMPACT_ATOMS: atom_id res chain seq x y z
N MET A 1 12.10 10.01 4.62
CA MET A 1 11.49 8.99 5.52
C MET A 1 12.16 7.66 5.20
N SER A 2 12.51 6.83 6.20
CA SER A 2 13.25 5.57 6.00
C SER A 2 12.31 4.37 5.85
N LEU A 3 12.71 3.34 5.09
CA LEU A 3 11.99 2.05 4.99
C LEU A 3 11.86 1.33 6.34
N SER A 4 12.74 1.61 7.30
CA SER A 4 12.65 1.10 8.66
C SER A 4 11.53 1.73 9.50
N ALA A 5 10.94 2.84 9.03
CA ALA A 5 9.89 3.57 9.74
C ALA A 5 8.46 3.14 9.34
N ILE A 6 8.33 2.16 8.46
CA ILE A 6 7.05 1.57 8.02
C ILE A 6 7.07 0.06 8.29
N SER A 7 5.97 -0.46 8.82
CA SER A 7 5.75 -1.87 9.10
C SER A 7 5.63 -2.69 7.82
N ASP A 8 5.78 -4.01 7.90
CA ASP A 8 5.77 -4.85 6.71
C ASP A 8 4.42 -4.83 5.99
N ILE A 9 3.30 -4.76 6.72
CA ILE A 9 1.98 -4.58 6.12
C ILE A 9 1.84 -3.23 5.39
N GLU A 10 2.47 -2.16 5.91
CA GLU A 10 2.51 -0.87 5.25
C GLU A 10 3.37 -0.91 3.99
N LYS A 11 4.51 -1.61 4.02
CA LYS A 11 5.36 -1.84 2.83
C LYS A 11 4.60 -2.61 1.75
N THR A 12 3.94 -3.71 2.12
CA THR A 12 3.11 -4.50 1.19
C THR A 12 2.01 -3.65 0.58
N LEU A 13 1.29 -2.86 1.38
CA LEU A 13 0.24 -1.98 0.87
C LEU A 13 0.80 -0.88 -0.03
N LEU A 14 1.91 -0.26 0.34
CA LEU A 14 2.55 0.79 -0.45
C LEU A 14 2.98 0.24 -1.83
N LEU A 15 3.57 -0.95 -1.86
CA LEU A 15 3.96 -1.63 -3.09
C LEU A 15 2.75 -2.05 -3.93
N ALA A 16 1.68 -2.57 -3.31
CA ALA A 16 0.45 -2.93 -4.01
C ALA A 16 -0.22 -1.71 -4.67
N ILE A 17 -0.27 -0.57 -3.98
CA ILE A 17 -0.76 0.69 -4.55
C ILE A 17 0.17 1.14 -5.68
N ALA A 18 1.50 1.05 -5.50
CA ALA A 18 2.46 1.41 -6.54
C ALA A 18 2.28 0.58 -7.81
N LEU A 19 2.13 -0.74 -7.68
CA LEU A 19 1.88 -1.64 -8.80
C LEU A 19 0.56 -1.33 -9.48
N GLY A 20 -0.51 -1.10 -8.72
CA GLY A 20 -1.81 -0.71 -9.30
C GLY A 20 -1.81 0.66 -9.96
N ASN A 21 -0.91 1.56 -9.53
CA ASN A 21 -0.73 2.88 -10.11
C ASN A 21 0.39 2.90 -11.18
N GLU A 22 0.95 1.75 -11.55
CA GLU A 22 2.09 1.63 -12.48
C GLU A 22 3.30 2.49 -12.08
N PHE A 23 3.52 2.67 -10.77
CA PHE A 23 4.52 3.57 -10.19
C PHE A 23 4.39 5.03 -10.68
N ARG A 24 3.15 5.51 -10.83
CA ARG A 24 2.82 6.89 -11.21
C ARG A 24 1.94 7.57 -10.16
N LEU A 25 1.93 8.90 -10.17
CA LEU A 25 1.05 9.73 -9.35
C LEU A 25 -0.36 9.75 -9.94
N LYS A 26 -1.09 8.65 -9.73
CA LYS A 26 -2.45 8.45 -10.21
C LYS A 26 -3.27 7.75 -9.14
N ALA A 27 -4.51 8.16 -8.95
CA ALA A 27 -5.43 7.43 -8.08
C ALA A 27 -5.96 6.17 -8.79
N HIS A 28 -5.80 5.00 -8.16
CA HIS A 28 -6.43 3.76 -8.63
C HIS A 28 -7.30 3.15 -7.53
N ASN A 29 -8.30 2.37 -7.93
CA ASN A 29 -9.03 1.51 -7.03
C ASN A 29 -8.07 0.46 -6.47
N ALA A 30 -7.59 0.69 -5.25
CA ALA A 30 -6.73 -0.28 -4.59
C ALA A 30 -7.52 -1.53 -4.17
N GLN A 31 -8.88 -1.49 -4.22
CA GLN A 31 -9.78 -2.57 -3.80
C GLN A 31 -9.55 -3.91 -4.42
N GLU A 32 -9.15 -3.93 -5.67
CA GLU A 32 -8.77 -5.16 -6.36
C GLU A 32 -7.33 -5.61 -6.09
N TYR A 33 -6.43 -4.68 -5.77
CA TYR A 33 -5.01 -4.98 -5.61
C TYR A 33 -4.69 -5.66 -4.28
N TYR A 34 -5.39 -5.33 -3.19
CA TYR A 34 -5.12 -6.01 -1.91
C TYR A 34 -5.56 -7.48 -1.90
N TYR A 35 -6.61 -7.86 -2.63
CA TYR A 35 -6.99 -9.27 -2.75
C TYR A 35 -5.98 -10.08 -3.58
N ARG A 36 -5.19 -9.42 -4.43
CA ARG A 36 -4.19 -10.06 -5.29
C ARG A 36 -2.79 -10.11 -4.64
N PHE A 37 -2.40 -9.10 -3.87
CA PHE A 37 -1.03 -8.92 -3.36
C PHE A 37 -0.79 -9.38 -1.92
N LEU A 38 -1.83 -9.67 -1.14
CA LEU A 38 -1.67 -10.35 0.14
C LEU A 38 -1.83 -11.86 -0.10
N PRO A 39 -0.74 -12.63 -0.19
CA PRO A 39 -0.86 -14.09 -0.17
C PRO A 39 -1.54 -14.51 1.13
N GLY A 40 -2.14 -15.70 1.13
CA GLY A 40 -2.95 -16.26 2.21
C GLY A 40 -2.25 -16.45 3.58
N ASP A 41 -1.07 -15.86 3.78
CA ASP A 41 -0.27 -15.88 5.01
C ASP A 41 -0.91 -15.13 6.18
N LEU A 42 -1.96 -14.36 5.93
CA LEU A 42 -2.83 -13.89 6.99
C LEU A 42 -3.82 -15.00 7.36
N ASN A 43 -3.30 -16.07 7.98
CA ASN A 43 -4.02 -17.12 8.71
C ASN A 43 -4.78 -16.55 9.94
N LEU A 44 -5.45 -15.41 9.77
CA LEU A 44 -6.16 -14.64 10.76
C LEU A 44 -7.60 -14.48 10.27
N SER A 45 -8.56 -14.64 11.17
CA SER A 45 -9.98 -14.45 10.83
C SER A 45 -10.18 -13.09 10.12
N GLY A 46 -10.95 -13.10 9.02
CA GLY A 46 -11.02 -11.96 8.09
C GLY A 46 -11.37 -10.62 8.75
N LYS A 47 -12.10 -10.61 9.88
CA LYS A 47 -12.40 -9.38 10.64
C LYS A 47 -11.16 -8.71 11.24
N THR A 48 -10.21 -9.49 11.78
CA THR A 48 -8.99 -8.97 12.42
C THR A 48 -8.02 -8.44 11.37
N VAL A 49 -7.92 -9.13 10.24
CA VAL A 49 -7.10 -8.73 9.08
C VAL A 49 -7.55 -7.38 8.53
N MET A 50 -8.84 -7.24 8.25
CA MET A 50 -9.40 -6.00 7.70
C MET A 50 -9.17 -4.81 8.64
N LYS A 51 -9.20 -5.02 9.96
CA LYS A 51 -8.89 -3.97 10.95
C LYS A 51 -7.42 -3.57 10.89
N LYS A 52 -6.48 -4.51 10.77
CA LYS A 52 -5.04 -4.24 10.63
C LYS A 52 -4.74 -3.49 9.33
N ILE A 53 -5.35 -3.91 8.21
CA ILE A 53 -5.20 -3.27 6.91
C ILE A 53 -5.73 -1.83 6.96
N ARG A 54 -6.92 -1.61 7.51
CA ARG A 54 -7.48 -0.26 7.65
C ARG A 54 -6.54 0.65 8.46
N LYS A 55 -6.01 0.16 9.57
CA LYS A 55 -5.01 0.89 10.38
C LYS A 55 -3.75 1.22 9.58
N ALA A 56 -3.27 0.31 8.73
CA ALA A 56 -2.11 0.55 7.90
C ALA A 56 -2.38 1.62 6.82
N PHE A 57 -3.57 1.62 6.20
CA PHE A 57 -3.99 2.71 5.31
C PHE A 57 -4.07 4.05 6.02
N ASP A 58 -4.68 4.09 7.21
CA ASP A 58 -4.79 5.31 8.01
C ASP A 58 -3.40 5.82 8.42
N SER A 59 -2.49 4.93 8.80
CA SER A 59 -1.10 5.25 9.12
C SER A 59 -0.32 5.78 7.91
N LEU A 60 -0.39 5.12 6.75
CA LEU A 60 0.24 5.60 5.51
C LEU A 60 -0.30 6.98 5.08
N THR A 61 -1.59 7.22 5.29
CA THR A 61 -2.22 8.52 5.01
C THR A 61 -1.71 9.58 5.99
N ALA A 62 -1.67 9.26 7.29
CA ALA A 62 -1.18 10.18 8.33
C ALA A 62 0.32 10.50 8.17
N LYS A 63 1.11 9.54 7.67
CA LYS A 63 2.52 9.71 7.29
C LYS A 63 2.70 10.52 6.00
N GLY A 64 1.61 10.90 5.32
CA GLY A 64 1.64 11.64 4.06
C GLY A 64 2.18 10.84 2.88
N LEU A 65 2.22 9.51 2.98
CA LEU A 65 2.76 8.64 1.93
C LEU A 65 1.73 8.36 0.83
N ILE A 66 0.45 8.36 1.17
CA ILE A 66 -0.65 8.11 0.24
C ILE A 66 -1.77 9.13 0.45
N MET A 67 -2.54 9.38 -0.61
CA MET A 67 -3.72 10.23 -0.62
C MET A 67 -4.96 9.39 -0.93
N LYS A 68 -6.05 9.66 -0.20
CA LYS A 68 -7.34 8.99 -0.37
C LYS A 68 -8.24 9.85 -1.26
N HIS A 69 -8.74 9.26 -2.34
CA HIS A 69 -9.67 9.90 -3.25
C HIS A 69 -11.00 9.14 -3.25
N PRO A 70 -12.10 9.75 -2.79
CA PRO A 70 -13.42 9.15 -2.91
C PRO A 70 -13.85 9.21 -4.38
N THR A 71 -14.02 8.06 -5.00
CA THR A 71 -14.62 7.93 -6.34
C THR A 71 -16.00 7.29 -6.20
N ARG A 72 -16.97 7.62 -7.04
CA ARG A 72 -18.37 7.17 -6.92
C ARG A 72 -18.48 5.66 -6.65
N GLY A 73 -18.68 5.27 -5.39
CA GLY A 73 -18.84 3.88 -4.94
C GLY A 73 -17.55 3.12 -4.56
N ALA A 74 -16.36 3.71 -4.70
CA ALA A 74 -15.09 3.07 -4.36
C ALA A 74 -14.06 4.03 -3.77
N LEU A 75 -13.20 3.53 -2.88
CA LEU A 75 -12.06 4.28 -2.36
C LEU A 75 -10.85 4.05 -3.26
N THR A 76 -10.34 5.13 -3.84
CA THR A 76 -9.13 5.11 -4.68
C THR A 76 -7.96 5.73 -3.92
N PHE A 77 -6.75 5.27 -4.20
CA PHE A 77 -5.54 5.72 -3.51
C PHE A 77 -4.48 6.14 -4.50
N GLU A 78 -3.85 7.27 -4.22
CA GLU A 78 -2.71 7.79 -4.97
C GLU A 78 -1.48 7.79 -4.06
N LEU A 79 -0.30 7.53 -4.62
CA LEU A 79 0.96 7.71 -3.90
C LEU A 79 1.32 9.19 -3.88
N SER A 80 1.79 9.70 -2.75
CA SER A 80 2.56 10.94 -2.75
C SER A 80 3.92 10.74 -3.43
N HIS A 81 4.63 11.83 -3.74
CA HIS A 81 6.03 11.76 -4.19
C HIS A 81 6.93 10.98 -3.21
N ALA A 82 6.73 11.17 -1.91
CA ALA A 82 7.47 10.45 -0.87
C ALA A 82 7.11 8.95 -0.85
N GLY A 83 5.83 8.64 -0.99
CA GLY A 83 5.33 7.26 -1.08
C GLY A 83 5.84 6.54 -2.32
N LEU A 84 5.89 7.22 -3.46
CA LEU A 84 6.42 6.69 -4.71
C LEU A 84 7.92 6.40 -4.62
N THR A 85 8.69 7.32 -4.04
CA THR A 85 10.13 7.13 -3.81
C THR A 85 10.39 5.90 -2.93
N LEU A 86 9.62 5.74 -1.85
CA LEU A 86 9.72 4.57 -0.99
C LEU A 86 9.30 3.28 -1.70
N ALA A 87 8.26 3.33 -2.54
CA ALA A 87 7.82 2.18 -3.31
C ALA A 87 8.89 1.70 -4.31
N PHE A 88 9.60 2.62 -4.97
CA PHE A 88 10.75 2.27 -5.80
C PHE A 88 11.85 1.59 -4.99
N GLY A 89 12.21 2.14 -3.82
CA GLY A 89 13.19 1.50 -2.94
C GLY A 89 12.77 0.11 -2.44
N LEU A 90 11.47 -0.12 -2.24
CA LEU A 90 10.93 -1.45 -1.92
C LEU A 90 11.06 -2.43 -3.09
N ARG A 91 10.75 -2.00 -4.32
CA ARG A 91 10.89 -2.83 -5.51
C ARG A 91 12.35 -3.24 -5.71
N ASP A 92 13.27 -2.27 -5.65
CA ASP A 92 14.69 -2.54 -5.84
C ASP A 92 15.23 -3.47 -4.74
N PHE A 93 14.74 -3.36 -3.50
CA PHE A 93 15.11 -4.30 -2.44
C PHE A 93 14.64 -5.72 -2.73
N LEU A 94 13.42 -5.90 -3.25
CA LEU A 94 12.89 -7.21 -3.61
C LEU A 94 13.66 -7.83 -4.78
N ASP A 95 13.95 -7.05 -5.83
CA ASP A 95 14.67 -7.52 -7.02
C ASP A 95 16.12 -7.93 -6.71
N ASN A 96 16.78 -7.26 -5.75
CA ASN A 96 18.16 -7.57 -5.36
C ASN A 96 18.29 -8.67 -4.29
N ASN A 97 17.17 -9.12 -3.69
CA ASN A 97 17.16 -10.18 -2.66
C ASN A 97 16.33 -11.41 -3.08
N SER A 98 15.91 -11.48 -4.35
CA SER A 98 15.24 -12.65 -4.97
C SER A 98 16.25 -13.53 -5.69
#